data_AF-A0A0P7EPH4-F1
#
_entry.id   AF-A0A0P7EPH4-F1
#
_cell.length_a   1.000
_cell.length_b   1.000
_cell.length_c   1.000
_cell.angle_alpha   90.00
_cell.angle_beta   90.00
_cell.angle_gamma   90.00
#
_symmetry.space_group_name_H-M   'P 1'
#
loop_
_entity.id
_entity.type
_entity.pdbx_description
1 polymer ?
#
loop_
_entity_poly.entity_id
_entity_poly.type
_entity_poly.pdbx_seq_one_letter_code
_entity_poly.pdbx_strand_id
1 'polypeptide(L)'
;MLLLSTLFTLGFLNQAHAKEKPLIVLDGQEALNNEKVCWYENKRYTEGAYIVVGEMTLICSAKQPNFSNSDLAWLRLNANGEIIYPKQTKTIHVN
;
A
#
# COMPACT_ATOMS: atom_id res chain seq x y z
N MET A 1 42.52 -49.49 29.31
CA MET A 1 42.05 -48.13 29.69
C MET A 1 42.43 -47.05 28.65
N LEU A 2 42.40 -47.33 27.35
CA LEU A 2 42.65 -46.27 26.33
C LEU A 2 41.69 -46.29 25.12
N LEU A 3 40.82 -47.30 25.02
CA LEU A 3 39.86 -47.44 23.92
C LEU A 3 38.44 -46.94 24.26
N LEU A 4 38.16 -46.64 25.54
CA LEU A 4 36.85 -46.12 25.97
C LEU A 4 36.77 -44.58 25.95
N SER A 5 37.91 -43.89 25.89
CA SER A 5 37.98 -42.42 25.93
C SER A 5 37.83 -41.76 24.55
N THR A 6 38.05 -42.50 23.45
CA THR A 6 37.96 -41.96 22.09
C THR A 6 36.53 -41.94 21.53
N LEU A 7 35.57 -42.62 22.17
CA LEU A 7 34.18 -42.68 21.71
C LEU A 7 33.33 -41.48 22.17
N PHE A 8 33.83 -40.66 23.11
CA PHE A 8 33.06 -39.56 23.70
C PHE A 8 33.23 -38.22 22.98
N THR A 9 34.20 -38.08 22.07
CA THR A 9 34.51 -36.81 21.41
C THR A 9 33.75 -36.54 20.10
N LEU A 10 32.93 -37.50 19.62
CA LEU A 10 32.09 -37.34 18.42
C LEU A 10 30.68 -36.78 18.70
N GLY A 11 30.37 -36.45 19.97
CA GLY A 11 29.01 -36.11 20.40
C GLY A 11 28.55 -34.67 20.22
N PHE A 12 29.41 -33.75 19.77
CA PHE A 12 29.04 -32.33 19.64
C PHE A 12 29.49 -31.74 18.31
N LEU A 13 28.96 -32.29 17.21
CA LEU A 13 28.90 -31.51 15.98
C LEU A 13 27.82 -30.44 16.18
N ASN A 14 28.28 -29.21 16.39
CA ASN A 14 27.46 -28.01 16.58
C ASN A 14 26.26 -27.97 15.63
N GLN A 15 25.05 -28.12 16.17
CA GLN A 15 23.85 -27.71 15.46
C GLN A 15 23.74 -26.18 15.55
N ALA A 16 24.56 -25.46 14.77
CA ALA A 16 24.40 -24.04 14.55
C ALA A 16 23.28 -23.83 13.52
N HIS A 17 22.02 -24.00 13.94
CA HIS A 17 20.88 -23.56 13.14
C HIS A 17 20.74 -22.05 13.32
N ALA A 18 21.49 -21.27 12.53
CA ALA A 18 21.19 -19.86 12.34
C ALA A 18 19.84 -19.75 11.60
N LYS A 19 18.74 -19.78 12.36
CA LYS A 19 17.40 -19.53 11.84
C LYS A 19 17.22 -18.02 11.68
N GLU A 20 18.00 -17.41 10.79
CA GLU A 20 17.75 -16.04 10.38
C GLU A 20 16.50 -16.04 9.51
N LYS A 21 15.38 -15.57 10.07
CA LYS A 21 14.20 -15.28 9.26
C LYS A 21 14.60 -14.18 8.28
N PRO A 22 14.35 -14.35 6.97
CA PRO A 22 14.66 -13.31 6.00
C PRO A 22 13.91 -12.03 6.38
N LEU A 23 14.60 -10.89 6.31
CA LEU A 23 13.97 -9.58 6.43
C LEU A 23 13.05 -9.39 5.22
N ILE A 24 11.74 -9.44 5.45
CA ILE A 24 10.74 -9.07 4.45
C ILE A 24 10.78 -7.54 4.33
N VAL A 25 11.38 -7.04 3.24
CA VAL A 25 11.49 -5.59 2.97
C VAL A 25 10.19 -5.01 2.39
N LEU A 26 9.40 -5.87 1.72
CA LEU A 26 8.10 -5.51 1.17
C LEU A 26 7.15 -6.70 1.33
N ASP A 27 6.19 -6.55 2.24
CA ASP A 27 5.12 -7.51 2.38
C ASP A 27 4.00 -7.18 1.37
N GLY A 28 3.66 -8.14 0.51
CA GLY A 28 2.65 -7.92 -0.54
C GLY A 28 1.27 -7.60 0.01
N GLN A 29 0.91 -8.13 1.18
CA GLN A 29 -0.36 -7.84 1.84
C GLN A 29 -0.36 -6.43 2.43
N GLU A 30 0.76 -6.01 3.04
CA GLU A 30 0.92 -4.63 3.51
C GLU A 30 0.93 -3.64 2.34
N ALA A 31 1.56 -3.98 1.21
CA ALA A 31 1.54 -3.14 0.01
C ALA A 31 0.11 -2.96 -0.52
N LEU A 32 -0.68 -4.03 -0.61
CA LEU A 32 -2.08 -3.99 -1.04
C LEU A 32 -3.01 -3.26 -0.05
N ASN A 33 -2.66 -3.26 1.24
CA ASN A 33 -3.44 -2.56 2.27
C ASN A 33 -3.13 -1.06 2.34
N ASN A 34 -1.90 -0.67 2.00
CA ASN A 34 -1.44 0.72 1.99
C ASN A 34 -1.56 1.39 0.61
N GLU A 35 -1.99 0.64 -0.41
CA GLU A 35 -2.24 1.19 -1.74
C GLU A 35 -3.38 2.21 -1.69
N LYS A 36 -3.13 3.38 -2.29
CA LYS A 36 -4.13 4.42 -2.44
C LYS A 36 -5.08 4.01 -3.55
N VAL A 37 -6.35 3.86 -3.22
CA VAL A 37 -7.39 3.42 -4.15
C VAL A 37 -8.65 4.25 -3.98
N CYS A 38 -9.44 4.33 -5.04
CA CYS A 38 -10.83 4.76 -4.93
C CYS A 38 -11.74 3.56 -4.70
N TRP A 39 -12.72 3.71 -3.83
CA TRP A 39 -13.71 2.69 -3.53
C TRP A 39 -15.04 3.00 -4.22
N TYR A 40 -15.63 2.01 -4.88
CA TYR A 40 -17.00 2.09 -5.40
C TYR A 40 -17.61 0.68 -5.44
N GLU A 41 -18.82 0.51 -4.94
CA GLU A 41 -19.52 -0.79 -4.87
C GLU A 41 -18.65 -1.95 -4.31
N ASN A 42 -17.94 -1.67 -3.21
CA ASN A 42 -17.06 -2.63 -2.54
C ASN A 42 -15.89 -3.16 -3.40
N LYS A 43 -15.55 -2.45 -4.49
CA LYS A 43 -14.41 -2.70 -5.36
C LYS A 43 -13.36 -1.60 -5.21
N ARG A 44 -12.10 -1.97 -5.37
CA ARG A 44 -10.93 -1.08 -5.36
C ARG A 44 -10.59 -0.70 -6.80
N TYR A 45 -10.30 0.57 -7.02
CA TYR A 45 -9.89 1.11 -8.31
C TYR A 45 -8.59 1.89 -8.15
N THR A 46 -7.65 1.65 -9.06
CA THR A 46 -6.37 2.36 -9.12
C THR A 46 -6.53 3.72 -9.80
N GLU A 47 -5.49 4.54 -9.70
CA GLU A 47 -5.43 5.82 -10.42
C GLU A 47 -5.65 5.63 -11.92
N GLY A 48 -6.43 6.54 -12.52
CA GLY A 48 -6.80 6.53 -13.94
C GLY A 48 -8.06 5.71 -14.26
N ALA A 49 -8.63 4.99 -13.30
CA ALA A 49 -9.90 4.29 -13.50
C ALA A 49 -11.08 5.26 -13.69
N TYR A 50 -12.06 4.87 -14.50
CA TYR A 50 -13.30 5.62 -14.75
C TYR A 50 -14.52 4.84 -14.28
N ILE A 51 -15.50 5.54 -13.71
CA ILE A 51 -16.84 5.01 -13.41
C ILE A 51 -17.92 5.99 -13.87
N VAL A 52 -19.13 5.48 -14.06
CA VAL A 52 -20.32 6.29 -14.35
C VAL A 52 -21.30 6.14 -13.19
N VAL A 53 -21.67 7.25 -12.55
CA VAL A 53 -22.64 7.30 -11.45
C VAL A 53 -23.75 8.27 -11.82
N GLY A 54 -24.93 7.73 -12.15
CA GLY A 54 -26.00 8.51 -12.76
C GLY A 54 -25.55 9.06 -14.12
N GLU A 55 -25.60 10.38 -14.29
CA GLU A 55 -25.16 11.07 -15.52
C GLU A 55 -23.73 11.64 -15.42
N MET A 56 -22.97 11.25 -14.39
CA MET A 56 -21.64 11.78 -14.13
C MET A 56 -20.56 10.74 -14.41
N THR A 57 -19.59 11.10 -15.23
CA THR A 57 -18.32 10.36 -15.35
C THR A 57 -17.35 10.84 -14.28
N LEU A 58 -16.83 9.90 -13.50
CA LEU A 58 -15.84 10.14 -12.47
C LEU A 58 -14.54 9.42 -12.83
N ILE A 59 -13.41 10.05 -12.50
CA ILE A 59 -12.07 9.48 -12.60
C ILE A 59 -11.46 9.32 -11.21
N CYS A 60 -10.78 8.21 -10.95
CA CYS A 60 -9.98 8.05 -9.75
C CYS A 60 -8.62 8.72 -9.96
N SER A 61 -8.33 9.81 -9.23
CA SER A 61 -7.07 10.55 -9.39
C SER A 61 -6.68 11.27 -8.10
N ALA A 62 -5.45 11.78 -8.04
CA ALA A 62 -4.91 12.53 -6.92
C ALA A 62 -5.86 13.64 -6.47
N LYS A 63 -6.27 13.62 -5.20
CA LYS A 63 -7.19 14.60 -4.58
C LYS A 63 -6.62 16.01 -4.61
N GLN A 64 -5.30 16.14 -4.45
CA GLN A 64 -4.57 17.39 -4.51
C GLN A 64 -3.53 17.28 -5.64
N PRO A 65 -3.75 17.93 -6.80
CA PRO A 65 -2.95 17.71 -8.00
C PRO A 65 -1.48 18.14 -7.85
N ASN A 66 -1.21 19.02 -6.87
CA ASN A 66 0.13 19.56 -6.63
C ASN A 66 0.97 18.71 -5.67
N PHE A 67 0.43 17.60 -5.14
CA PHE A 67 1.12 16.73 -4.19
C PHE A 67 1.30 15.33 -4.78
N SER A 68 2.56 14.91 -4.97
CA SER A 68 2.89 13.59 -5.50
C SER A 68 2.47 12.44 -4.57
N ASN A 69 2.33 12.73 -3.29
CA ASN A 69 1.83 11.79 -2.27
C ASN A 69 0.39 12.10 -1.87
N SER A 70 -0.44 12.71 -2.74
CA SER A 70 -1.86 12.88 -2.46
C SER A 70 -2.60 11.53 -2.37
N ASP A 71 -3.66 11.47 -1.58
CA ASP A 71 -4.62 10.35 -1.65
C ASP A 71 -5.41 10.40 -2.95
N LEU A 72 -6.00 9.27 -3.35
CA LEU A 72 -6.90 9.22 -4.51
C LEU A 72 -8.34 9.54 -4.10
N ALA A 73 -9.08 10.20 -5.00
CA ALA A 73 -10.49 10.46 -4.85
C ALA A 73 -11.21 10.34 -6.20
N TRP A 74 -12.52 10.10 -6.15
CA TRP A 74 -13.39 10.23 -7.32
C TRP A 74 -13.57 11.71 -7.65
N LEU A 75 -13.10 12.12 -8.83
CA LEU A 75 -13.19 13.48 -9.33
C LEU A 75 -14.05 13.51 -10.58
N ARG A 76 -14.84 14.58 -10.73
CA ARG A 76 -15.73 14.74 -11.88
C ARG A 76 -14.96 15.23 -13.10
N LEU A 77 -15.35 14.76 -14.28
CA LEU A 77 -14.88 15.31 -15.55
C LEU A 77 -15.84 16.39 -16.08
N ASN A 78 -15.28 17.41 -16.73
CA ASN A 78 -16.06 18.35 -17.54
C ASN A 78 -16.36 17.75 -18.94
N ALA A 79 -17.09 18.49 -19.77
CA ALA A 79 -17.45 18.05 -21.13
C ALA A 79 -16.24 17.86 -22.06
N ASN A 80 -15.09 18.46 -21.74
CA ASN A 80 -13.84 18.31 -22.50
C ASN A 80 -12.99 17.14 -22.00
N GLY A 81 -13.43 16.41 -20.97
CA GLY A 81 -12.67 15.33 -20.34
C GLY A 81 -11.62 15.79 -19.32
N GLU A 82 -11.66 17.06 -18.90
CA GLU A 82 -10.72 17.60 -17.90
C GLU A 82 -11.26 17.41 -16.47
N ILE A 83 -10.36 17.20 -15.52
CA ILE A 83 -10.71 17.00 -14.11
C ILE A 83 -11.16 18.31 -13.45
N ILE A 84 -12.34 18.30 -12.84
CA ILE A 84 -12.86 19.41 -12.03
C ILE A 84 -12.50 19.17 -10.57
N TYR A 85 -11.50 19.92 -10.07
CA TYR A 85 -11.12 19.88 -8.66
C TYR A 85 -12.06 20.71 -7.78
N PRO A 86 -12.57 20.16 -6.66
CA PRO A 86 -13.36 20.93 -5.69
C PRO A 86 -12.56 22.12 -5.15
N LYS A 87 -13.17 23.30 -5.11
CA LYS A 87 -12.56 24.47 -4.45
C LYS A 87 -12.50 24.22 -2.95
N GLN A 88 -11.35 24.47 -2.33
CA GLN A 88 -11.21 24.40 -0.88
C GLN A 88 -12.06 25.50 -0.24
N THR A 89 -12.95 25.12 0.69
CA THR A 89 -13.68 26.09 1.51
C THR A 89 -12.70 26.76 2.46
N LYS A 90 -12.64 28.09 2.44
CA LYS A 90 -11.86 28.85 3.42
C LYS A 90 -12.61 28.84 4.75
N THR A 91 -12.09 28.16 5.76
CA THR A 91 -12.60 28.24 7.13
C THR A 91 -12.03 29.49 7.78
N ILE A 92 -12.89 30.42 8.23
CA ILE A 92 -12.48 31.53 9.09
C ILE A 92 -12.44 30.99 10.52
N HIS A 93 -11.25 30.96 11.13
CA HIS A 93 -11.13 30.76 12.57
C HIS A 93 -11.45 32.08 13.27
N VAL A 94 -12.47 32.10 14.12
CA VAL A 94 -12.78 33.23 15.00
C VAL A 94 -12.03 33.01 16.31
N ASN A 95 -11.21 33.98 16.71
CA ASN A 95 -10.54 34.03 18.01
C ASN A 95 -11.41 34.78 19.03
#